data_AF-A0A1J5HBB8-F1
#
_entry.id   AF-A0A1J5HBB8-F1
#
_cell.length_a   1.000
_cell.length_b   1.000
_cell.length_c   1.000
_cell.angle_alpha   90.00
_cell.angle_beta   90.00
_cell.angle_gamma   90.00
#
_symmetry.space_group_name_H-M   'P 1'
#
loop_
_entity.id
_entity.type
_entity.pdbx_description
1 polymer ?
#
loop_
_entity_poly.entity_id
_entity_poly.type
_entity_poly.pdbx_seq_one_letter_code
_entity_poly.pdbx_strand_id
1 'polypeptide(L)'
;MKECIRIFLICPVKSMPGTTEKKIKKYVRALENEHKKTGGLPKKVHWPLRDTPQDDPAGGFNICKTNFRAILVAEEIHIWYDEASGGSKFDMGGVFMLIETLRNILYLEKKIVIANENEVIDNSQKSFFKVFKRLAERGN
;
A
#
# COMPACT_ATOMS: atom_id res chain seq x y z
N MET A 1 -18.53 16.48 -3.39
CA MET A 1 -18.51 15.58 -2.21
C MET A 1 -17.69 14.35 -2.55
N LYS A 2 -17.07 13.70 -1.57
CA LYS A 2 -16.19 12.55 -1.79
C LYS A 2 -17.01 11.26 -1.90
N GLU A 3 -16.95 10.58 -3.05
CA GLU A 3 -17.80 9.42 -3.36
C GLU A 3 -17.23 8.07 -2.88
N CYS A 4 -15.90 7.98 -2.74
CA CYS A 4 -15.22 6.79 -2.22
C CYS A 4 -13.86 7.17 -1.61
N ILE A 5 -13.32 6.28 -0.78
CA ILE A 5 -11.95 6.34 -0.30
C ILE A 5 -11.07 5.51 -1.24
N ARG A 6 -10.00 6.11 -1.78
CA ARG A 6 -9.05 5.39 -2.65
C ARG A 6 -7.88 4.87 -1.83
N ILE A 7 -7.56 3.59 -2.02
CA ILE A 7 -6.49 2.91 -1.32
C ILE A 7 -5.50 2.36 -2.34
N PHE A 8 -4.21 2.59 -2.15
CA PHE A 8 -3.19 1.82 -2.85
C PHE A 8 -2.62 0.75 -1.91
N LEU A 9 -2.63 -0.51 -2.36
CA LEU A 9 -2.06 -1.62 -1.60
C LEU A 9 -0.64 -1.93 -2.10
N ILE A 10 0.37 -1.60 -1.31
CA ILE A 10 1.73 -2.11 -1.51
C ILE A 10 1.75 -3.57 -1.06
N CYS A 11 2.07 -4.51 -1.94
CA CYS A 11 2.18 -5.92 -1.61
C CYS A 11 3.14 -6.66 -2.56
N PRO A 12 3.67 -7.83 -2.16
CA PRO A 12 4.39 -8.70 -3.09
C PRO A 12 3.50 -9.10 -4.27
N VAL A 13 4.11 -9.23 -5.45
CA VAL A 13 3.45 -9.69 -6.69
C VAL A 13 4.19 -10.87 -7.28
N LYS A 14 5.50 -10.73 -7.55
CA LYS A 14 6.35 -11.82 -8.04
C LYS A 14 6.74 -12.75 -6.90
N SER A 15 6.81 -14.05 -7.21
CA SER A 15 7.27 -15.11 -6.30
C SER A 15 6.51 -15.21 -4.96
N MET A 16 5.27 -14.71 -4.92
CA MET A 16 4.42 -14.76 -3.74
C MET A 16 3.77 -16.15 -3.59
N PRO A 17 3.78 -16.77 -2.39
CA PRO A 17 3.04 -18.00 -2.14
C PRO A 17 1.53 -17.80 -2.34
N GLY A 18 0.85 -18.80 -2.92
CA GLY A 18 -0.61 -18.73 -3.14
C GLY A 18 -1.43 -18.60 -1.84
N THR A 19 -0.87 -18.98 -0.69
CA THR A 19 -1.48 -18.72 0.63
C THR A 19 -1.49 -17.23 0.97
N THR A 20 -0.40 -16.52 0.71
CA THR A 20 -0.29 -15.06 0.88
C THR A 20 -1.24 -14.33 -0.06
N GLU A 21 -1.33 -14.76 -1.33
CA GLU A 21 -2.28 -14.19 -2.29
C GLU A 21 -3.73 -14.31 -1.79
N LYS A 22 -4.12 -15.48 -1.27
CA LYS A 22 -5.46 -15.69 -0.71
C LYS A 22 -5.74 -14.76 0.47
N LYS A 23 -4.76 -14.54 1.36
CA LYS A 23 -4.89 -13.61 2.48
C LYS A 23 -5.06 -12.17 2.00
N ILE A 24 -4.24 -11.71 1.06
CA ILE A 24 -4.34 -10.38 0.45
C ILE A 24 -5.71 -10.20 -0.23
N LYS A 25 -6.14 -11.18 -1.03
CA LYS A 25 -7.45 -11.14 -1.69
C LYS A 25 -8.60 -11.05 -0.68
N LYS A 26 -8.51 -11.78 0.43
CA LYS A 26 -9.50 -11.68 1.53
C LYS A 26 -9.48 -10.29 2.17
N TYR A 27 -8.29 -9.73 2.40
CA TYR A 27 -8.11 -8.39 2.95
C TYR A 27 -8.71 -7.29 2.04
N VAL A 28 -8.39 -7.31 0.75
CA VAL A 28 -8.94 -6.39 -0.27
C VAL A 28 -10.47 -6.44 -0.27
N ARG A 29 -11.04 -7.66 -0.32
CA ARG A 29 -12.49 -7.84 -0.27
C ARG A 29 -13.11 -7.32 1.02
N ALA A 30 -12.44 -7.49 2.15
CA ALA A 30 -12.95 -7.00 3.43
C ALA A 30 -13.03 -5.47 3.44
N LEU A 31 -11.99 -4.78 2.94
CA LEU A 31 -11.97 -3.31 2.81
C LEU A 31 -13.05 -2.80 1.85
N GLU A 32 -13.15 -3.39 0.67
CA GLU A 32 -14.13 -2.96 -0.36
C GLU A 32 -15.58 -3.14 0.13
N ASN A 33 -15.83 -4.09 1.03
CA ASN A 33 -17.17 -4.34 1.61
C ASN A 33 -17.39 -3.70 2.99
N GLU A 34 -16.41 -3.01 3.57
CA GLU A 34 -16.51 -2.51 4.95
C GLU A 34 -17.69 -1.54 5.13
N HIS A 35 -17.94 -0.68 4.14
CA HIS A 35 -19.05 0.27 4.15
C HIS A 35 -20.42 -0.39 4.39
N LYS A 36 -20.61 -1.64 3.94
CA LYS A 36 -21.86 -2.39 4.15
C LYS A 36 -22.13 -2.71 5.62
N LYS A 37 -21.09 -2.65 6.46
CA LYS A 37 -21.16 -2.90 7.90
C LYS A 37 -21.14 -1.60 8.70
N THR A 38 -20.35 -0.61 8.27
CA THR A 38 -20.11 0.62 9.05
C THR A 38 -20.98 1.80 8.63
N GLY A 39 -21.65 1.73 7.47
CA GLY A 39 -22.37 2.87 6.89
C GLY A 39 -21.45 4.00 6.37
N GLY A 40 -20.13 3.80 6.40
CA GLY A 40 -19.15 4.77 5.90
C GLY A 40 -19.06 4.83 4.37
N LEU A 41 -18.13 5.63 3.84
CA LEU A 41 -17.87 5.69 2.40
C LEU A 41 -17.31 4.35 1.88
N PRO A 42 -17.68 3.93 0.66
CA PRO A 42 -17.07 2.76 0.02
C PRO A 42 -15.57 2.98 -0.19
N LYS A 43 -14.79 1.91 -0.08
CA LYS A 43 -13.35 1.91 -0.35
C LYS A 43 -13.08 1.25 -1.70
N LYS A 44 -12.25 1.88 -2.54
CA LYS A 44 -11.73 1.31 -3.78
C LYS A 44 -10.24 1.04 -3.62
N VAL A 45 -9.87 -0.23 -3.61
CA VAL A 45 -8.46 -0.64 -3.48
C VAL A 45 -7.86 -0.79 -4.87
N HIS A 46 -6.66 -0.26 -5.08
CA HIS A 46 -5.78 -0.61 -6.19
C HIS A 46 -4.82 -1.69 -5.71
N TRP A 47 -5.02 -2.93 -6.17
CA TRP A 47 -4.20 -4.09 -5.85
C TRP A 47 -3.32 -4.41 -7.07
N PRO A 48 -1.99 -4.19 -7.02
CA PRO A 48 -1.14 -4.26 -8.21
C PRO A 48 -1.24 -5.56 -9.02
N LEU A 49 -1.42 -6.73 -8.37
CA LEU A 49 -1.60 -8.00 -9.08
C LEU A 49 -2.86 -8.01 -9.97
N ARG A 50 -3.91 -7.30 -9.56
CA ARG A 50 -5.19 -7.18 -10.28
C ARG A 50 -5.22 -5.99 -11.23
N ASP A 51 -4.68 -4.85 -10.78
CA ASP A 51 -4.97 -3.53 -11.37
C ASP A 51 -3.76 -2.88 -12.06
N THR A 52 -2.56 -3.46 -11.95
CA THR A 52 -1.37 -3.00 -12.68
C THR A 52 -0.95 -4.08 -13.68
N PRO A 53 -0.86 -3.78 -15.00
CA PRO A 53 -0.35 -4.73 -15.99
C PRO A 53 1.06 -5.21 -15.62
N GLN A 54 1.23 -6.51 -15.36
CA GLN A 54 2.47 -7.07 -14.81
C GLN A 54 3.49 -7.49 -15.88
N ASP A 55 3.05 -7.61 -17.13
CA ASP A 55 3.93 -7.81 -18.27
C ASP A 55 4.43 -6.45 -18.77
N ASP A 56 5.74 -6.22 -18.67
CA ASP A 56 6.35 -4.95 -19.02
C ASP A 56 7.71 -5.16 -19.70
N PRO A 57 7.77 -5.11 -21.04
CA PRO A 57 9.01 -5.24 -21.78
C PRO A 57 9.98 -4.06 -21.55
N ALA A 58 9.54 -2.97 -20.93
CA ALA A 58 10.39 -1.85 -20.53
C ALA A 58 11.13 -2.08 -19.20
N GLY A 59 11.21 -3.33 -18.72
CA GLY A 59 11.96 -3.70 -17.52
C GLY A 59 11.30 -3.28 -16.20
N GLY A 60 10.00 -2.97 -16.22
CA GLY A 60 9.23 -2.55 -15.04
C GLY A 60 8.97 -1.05 -14.93
N PHE A 61 9.46 -0.23 -15.87
CA PHE A 61 9.21 1.21 -15.88
C PHE A 61 7.71 1.56 -15.90
N ASN A 62 6.92 0.88 -16.73
CA ASN A 62 5.49 1.15 -16.87
C ASN A 62 4.70 0.67 -15.64
N ILE A 63 5.16 -0.42 -15.01
CA ILE A 63 4.62 -0.90 -13.73
C ILE A 63 4.83 0.17 -12.66
N CYS A 64 6.08 0.63 -12.47
CA CYS A 64 6.41 1.67 -11.49
C CYS A 64 5.63 2.97 -11.76
N LYS A 65 5.49 3.38 -13.02
CA LYS A 65 4.72 4.57 -13.41
C LYS A 65 3.22 4.44 -13.10
N THR A 66 2.66 3.24 -13.29
CA THR A 66 1.25 2.94 -12.97
C THR A 66 1.03 2.96 -11.46
N ASN A 67 1.89 2.28 -10.70
CA ASN A 67 1.84 2.27 -9.24
C ASN A 67 2.02 3.68 -8.67
N PHE A 68 2.99 4.46 -9.17
CA PHE A 68 3.20 5.85 -8.77
C PHE A 68 1.94 6.71 -8.91
N ARG A 69 1.25 6.61 -10.06
CA ARG A 69 -0.02 7.34 -10.28
C ARG A 69 -1.10 6.91 -9.29
N ALA A 70 -1.21 5.61 -9.03
CA ALA A 70 -2.19 5.08 -8.09
C ALA A 70 -1.88 5.51 -6.64
N ILE A 71 -0.61 5.50 -6.23
CA ILE A 71 -0.13 6.03 -4.94
C ILE A 71 -0.48 7.52 -4.79
N LEU A 72 -0.22 8.31 -5.82
CA LEU A 72 -0.42 9.77 -5.78
C LEU A 72 -1.88 10.14 -5.50
N VAL A 73 -2.82 9.46 -6.15
CA VAL A 73 -4.26 9.73 -6.04
C VAL A 73 -4.94 9.00 -4.87
N ALA A 74 -4.27 8.01 -4.28
CA ALA A 74 -4.75 7.29 -3.10
C ALA A 74 -4.74 8.20 -1.86
N GLU A 75 -5.68 7.95 -0.96
CA GLU A 75 -5.84 8.71 0.27
C GLU A 75 -5.32 7.92 1.46
N GLU A 76 -5.44 6.59 1.38
CA GLU A 76 -4.81 5.65 2.27
C GLU A 76 -3.79 4.81 1.48
N ILE A 77 -2.62 4.58 2.06
CA ILE A 77 -1.64 3.62 1.57
C ILE A 77 -1.62 2.46 2.57
N HIS A 78 -2.01 1.29 2.09
CA HIS A 78 -2.01 0.07 2.87
C HIS A 78 -0.81 -0.78 2.46
N ILE A 79 -0.16 -1.42 3.42
CA ILE A 79 1.09 -2.15 3.19
C ILE A 79 0.94 -3.56 3.70
N TRP A 80 0.93 -4.51 2.78
CA TRP A 80 1.21 -5.91 3.08
C TRP A 80 2.73 -6.11 3.04
N TYR A 81 3.35 -6.04 4.21
CA TYR A 81 4.80 -6.07 4.32
C TYR A 81 5.35 -7.46 4.03
N ASP A 82 6.38 -7.50 3.18
CA ASP A 82 7.21 -8.65 2.89
C ASP A 82 8.63 -8.16 2.64
N GLU A 83 9.57 -8.55 3.49
CA GLU A 83 10.98 -8.17 3.40
C GLU A 83 11.61 -8.66 2.09
N ALA A 84 11.13 -9.74 1.49
CA ALA A 84 11.68 -10.24 0.22
C ALA A 84 11.21 -9.43 -1.01
N SER A 85 10.17 -8.62 -0.87
CA SER A 85 9.56 -7.91 -2.01
C SER A 85 10.35 -6.67 -2.40
N GLY A 86 11.25 -6.81 -3.37
CA GLY A 86 12.01 -5.69 -3.94
C GLY A 86 11.12 -4.60 -4.55
N GLY A 87 10.03 -4.97 -5.23
CA GLY A 87 9.04 -4.04 -5.77
C GLY A 87 8.31 -3.25 -4.69
N SER A 88 7.92 -3.91 -3.59
CA SER A 88 7.32 -3.22 -2.44
C SER A 88 8.28 -2.21 -1.84
N LYS A 89 9.58 -2.56 -1.69
CA LYS A 89 10.60 -1.62 -1.17
C LYS A 89 10.75 -0.38 -2.05
N PHE A 90 10.68 -0.55 -3.38
CA PHE A 90 10.69 0.58 -4.32
C PHE A 90 9.50 1.51 -4.12
N ASP A 91 8.28 0.96 -4.08
CA ASP A 91 7.06 1.73 -3.84
C ASP A 91 7.08 2.41 -2.46
N MET A 92 7.56 1.72 -1.42
CA MET A 92 7.74 2.27 -0.07
C MET A 92 8.73 3.45 -0.04
N GLY A 93 9.84 3.37 -0.78
CA GLY A 93 10.75 4.52 -0.92
C GLY A 93 10.04 5.74 -1.51
N GLY A 94 9.27 5.54 -2.58
CA GLY A 94 8.46 6.59 -3.20
C GLY A 94 7.39 7.18 -2.27
N VAL A 95 6.70 6.33 -1.51
CA VAL A 95 5.69 6.76 -0.52
C VAL A 95 6.32 7.56 0.62
N PHE A 96 7.49 7.15 1.13
CA PHE A 96 8.19 7.89 2.17
C PHE A 96 8.50 9.32 1.71
N MET A 97 9.11 9.46 0.53
CA MET A 97 9.40 10.77 -0.06
C MET A 97 8.14 11.61 -0.24
N LEU A 98 7.07 11.00 -0.77
CA LEU A 98 5.79 11.69 -0.99
C LEU A 98 5.21 12.20 0.32
N ILE A 99 5.16 11.38 1.38
CA ILE A 99 4.58 11.78 2.67
C ILE A 99 5.39 12.92 3.30
N GLU A 100 6.71 12.80 3.33
CA GLU A 100 7.56 13.86 3.89
C GLU A 100 7.44 15.15 3.06
N THR A 101 7.29 15.07 1.74
CA THR A 101 7.04 16.24 0.89
C THR A 101 5.68 16.87 1.17
N LEU A 102 4.61 16.07 1.14
CA LEU A 102 3.24 16.52 1.38
C LEU A 102 3.10 17.18 2.74
N ARG A 103 3.71 16.59 3.77
CA ARG A 103 3.62 17.09 5.14
C ARG A 103 4.41 18.38 5.35
N ASN A 104 5.68 18.39 4.95
CA ASN A 104 6.58 19.50 5.29
C ASN A 104 6.41 20.71 4.35
N ILE A 105 5.90 20.51 3.13
CA ILE A 105 5.75 21.60 2.14
C ILE A 105 4.29 22.00 1.98
N LEU A 106 3.36 21.04 1.89
CA LEU A 106 1.96 21.30 1.54
C LEU A 106 1.00 21.15 2.72
N TYR A 107 1.48 20.75 3.90
CA TYR A 107 0.66 20.46 5.08
C TYR A 107 -0.49 19.48 4.80
N LEU A 108 -0.24 18.49 3.92
CA LEU A 108 -1.17 17.43 3.56
C LEU A 108 -0.70 16.10 4.14
N GLU A 109 -1.66 15.26 4.52
CA GLU A 109 -1.40 13.93 5.06
C GLU A 109 -2.07 12.83 4.21
N LYS A 110 -1.40 11.68 4.14
CA LYS A 110 -1.98 10.42 3.65
C LYS A 110 -1.95 9.43 4.80
N LYS A 111 -3.02 8.66 4.97
CA LYS A 111 -3.09 7.64 6.02
C LYS A 111 -2.25 6.44 5.62
N ILE A 112 -1.46 5.92 6.56
CA ILE A 112 -0.67 4.69 6.39
C ILE A 112 -1.27 3.59 7.25
N VAL A 113 -1.42 2.39 6.69
CA VAL A 113 -1.89 1.20 7.41
C VAL A 113 -0.99 0.01 7.10
N ILE A 114 -0.52 -0.68 8.12
CA ILE A 114 0.20 -1.96 7.93
C ILE A 114 -0.83 -3.10 8.01
N ALA A 115 -1.12 -3.72 6.87
CA ALA A 115 -2.22 -4.66 6.69
C ALA A 115 -2.01 -6.00 7.41
N ASN A 116 -0.75 -6.43 7.52
CA ASN A 116 -0.35 -7.70 8.11
C ASN A 116 0.60 -7.50 9.31
N GLU A 117 0.45 -6.40 10.07
CA GLU A 117 1.36 -6.05 11.18
C GLU A 117 1.60 -7.21 12.14
N ASN A 118 0.53 -7.92 12.52
CA ASN A 118 0.58 -9.06 13.45
C ASN A 118 1.34 -10.28 12.89
N GLU A 119 1.64 -10.31 11.59
CA GLU A 119 2.40 -11.39 10.93
C GLU A 119 3.88 -11.03 10.75
N VAL A 120 4.29 -9.79 11.01
CA VAL A 120 5.66 -9.33 10.77
C VAL A 120 6.53 -9.58 12.00
N ILE A 121 7.56 -10.42 11.84
CA ILE A 121 8.62 -10.61 12.82
C ILE A 121 9.87 -9.90 12.31
N ASP A 122 10.25 -8.80 12.97
CA ASP A 122 11.40 -8.00 12.60
C ASP A 122 12.30 -7.70 13.79
N ASN A 123 13.43 -8.41 13.85
CA ASN A 123 14.46 -8.27 14.88
C ASN A 123 15.60 -7.32 14.48
N SER A 124 15.52 -6.69 13.30
CA SER A 124 16.59 -5.80 12.82
C SER A 124 16.64 -4.50 13.64
N GLN A 125 17.78 -3.79 13.64
CA GLN A 125 17.82 -2.43 14.20
C GLN A 125 17.11 -1.41 13.31
N LYS A 126 17.16 -1.60 11.98
CA LYS A 126 16.58 -0.70 10.98
C LYS A 126 15.97 -1.52 9.84
N SER A 127 14.72 -1.21 9.51
CA SER A 127 13.98 -1.81 8.39
C SER A 127 12.97 -0.82 7.81
N PHE A 128 12.47 -1.14 6.60
CA PHE A 128 11.34 -0.43 6.02
C PHE A 128 10.07 -0.60 6.86
N PHE A 129 9.85 -1.77 7.46
CA PHE A 129 8.72 -2.01 8.36
C PHE A 129 8.69 -1.00 9.51
N LYS A 130 9.80 -0.83 10.24
CA LYS A 130 9.87 0.10 11.38
C LYS A 130 9.62 1.55 10.97
N VAL A 131 10.14 1.98 9.82
CA VAL A 131 9.88 3.31 9.27
C VAL A 131 8.39 3.51 9.02
N PHE A 132 7.75 2.56 8.33
CA PHE A 132 6.35 2.67 7.96
C PHE A 132 5.38 2.46 9.11
N LYS A 133 5.75 1.64 10.10
CA LYS A 133 5.05 1.57 11.39
C LYS A 133 5.06 2.93 12.08
N ARG A 134 6.22 3.60 12.13
CA ARG A 134 6.31 4.95 12.69
C ARG A 134 5.48 5.98 11.91
N LEU A 135 5.41 5.86 10.58
CA LEU A 135 4.54 6.72 9.76
C LEU A 135 3.05 6.45 10.04
N ALA A 136 2.65 5.19 10.21
CA ALA A 136 1.27 4.81 10.55
C ALA A 136 0.84 5.39 11.91
N GLU A 137 1.71 5.37 12.91
CA GLU A 137 1.47 5.94 14.24
C GLU A 137 1.34 7.47 14.25
N ARG A 138 1.91 8.16 13.26
CA ARG A 138 1.92 9.64 13.18
C ARG A 138 0.64 10.22 12.56
N GLY A 139 -0.11 9.41 11.82
CA GLY A 139 -1.33 9.81 11.09
C GLY A 139 -2.63 9.48 11.83
N ASN A 140 -2.55 9.11 13.11
CA ASN A 140 -3.66 9.03 14.06
C ASN A 140 -3.50 10.13 15.11
#